data_AF-A0A8H4EZC8-F1
#
_entry.id   AF-A0A8H4EZC8-F1
#
_cell.length_a   1.000
_cell.length_b   1.000
_cell.length_c   1.000
_cell.angle_alpha   90.00
_cell.angle_beta   90.00
_cell.angle_gamma   90.00
#
_symmetry.space_group_name_H-M   'P 1'
#
loop_
_entity.id
_entity.type
_entity.pdbx_description
1 polymer ?
#
loop_
_entity_poly.entity_id
_entity_poly.type
_entity_poly.pdbx_seq_one_letter_code
_entity_poly.pdbx_strand_id
1 'polypeptide(L)'
;MTNDSTLLNKETIQFYREYTGLNDAHDLERHLTAIQQKLAKQGRINYRCIQRFKFAFSRIYERFFYKDLIRLGQTLEQQHQKPYFLDIGCCTGTDLRKMVLDGYPRDCLIGMDIEQCYIDCGYELFKDDPSTCPIRFIVDDLFTFEKTHVLCNTISIVHAGSVLHLFDLGQIVQFIHRATWLLKPGGVLVGGHVCADRSTQYFRQATKSLKYYMAVDEFKQILIQEGFTDIEMETQPRMAEEDDEERDFTAFWVSFYAVYSPTDY
;
A
#
# COMPACT_ATOMS: atom_id res chain seq x y z
N MET A 1 8.65 -12.96 -32.81
CA MET A 1 7.18 -12.97 -32.64
C MET A 1 6.90 -12.12 -31.42
N THR A 2 6.12 -11.05 -31.56
CA THR A 2 5.77 -10.16 -30.47
C THR A 2 4.86 -10.89 -29.48
N ASN A 3 5.46 -11.36 -28.39
CA ASN A 3 4.79 -11.97 -27.23
C ASN A 3 4.05 -10.87 -26.46
N ASP A 4 2.80 -10.62 -26.79
CA ASP A 4 1.92 -9.83 -25.93
C ASP A 4 1.33 -10.76 -24.86
N SER A 5 1.77 -10.60 -23.61
CA SER A 5 1.06 -11.16 -22.45
C SER A 5 -0.25 -10.39 -22.27
N THR A 6 -1.36 -11.10 -22.09
CA THR A 6 -2.69 -10.49 -21.86
C THR A 6 -2.88 -10.03 -20.41
N LEU A 7 -2.02 -10.49 -19.48
CA LEU A 7 -2.12 -10.21 -18.05
C LEU A 7 -1.33 -8.97 -17.60
N LEU A 8 -0.19 -8.69 -18.25
CA LEU A 8 0.78 -7.70 -17.77
C LEU A 8 1.02 -6.58 -18.78
N ASN A 9 1.03 -5.33 -18.30
CA ASN A 9 1.48 -4.20 -19.10
C ASN A 9 3.02 -4.21 -19.27
N LYS A 10 3.51 -3.46 -20.27
CA LYS A 10 4.94 -3.41 -20.61
C LYS A 10 5.82 -2.95 -19.45
N GLU A 11 5.32 -2.01 -18.65
CA GLU A 11 6.01 -1.48 -17.48
C GLU A 11 6.23 -2.54 -16.40
N THR A 12 5.21 -3.36 -16.14
CA THR A 12 5.31 -4.47 -15.18
C THR A 12 6.30 -5.52 -15.66
N ILE A 13 6.27 -5.87 -16.95
CA ILE A 13 7.24 -6.80 -17.53
C ILE A 13 8.67 -6.26 -17.37
N GLN A 14 8.88 -4.97 -17.66
CA GLN A 14 10.20 -4.36 -17.52
C GLN A 14 10.66 -4.34 -16.05
N PHE A 15 9.76 -4.02 -15.12
CA PHE A 15 10.02 -4.08 -13.68
C PHE A 15 10.51 -5.46 -13.22
N TYR A 16 9.78 -6.53 -13.56
CA TYR A 16 10.21 -7.89 -13.21
C TYR A 16 11.50 -8.29 -13.90
N ARG A 17 11.70 -7.87 -15.15
CA ARG A 17 12.95 -8.13 -15.88
C ARG A 17 14.15 -7.52 -15.17
N GLU A 18 14.06 -6.25 -14.79
CA GLU A 18 15.12 -5.53 -14.10
C GLU A 18 15.41 -6.10 -12.72
N TYR A 19 14.37 -6.45 -11.95
CA TYR A 19 14.55 -6.95 -10.59
C TYR A 19 15.02 -8.42 -10.56
N THR A 20 14.37 -9.29 -11.33
CA THR A 20 14.49 -10.76 -11.20
C THR A 20 15.32 -11.42 -12.30
N GLY A 21 15.61 -10.68 -13.38
CA GLY A 21 16.22 -11.24 -14.60
C GLY A 21 15.28 -12.10 -15.44
N LEU A 22 13.98 -12.19 -15.11
CA LEU A 22 12.99 -12.90 -15.92
C LEU A 22 12.72 -12.15 -17.24
N ASN A 23 13.18 -12.72 -18.35
CA ASN A 23 13.10 -12.07 -19.66
C ASN A 23 11.89 -12.49 -20.50
N ASP A 24 11.33 -13.67 -20.24
CA ASP A 24 10.21 -14.24 -20.98
C ASP A 24 8.87 -13.97 -20.27
N ALA A 25 7.90 -13.45 -21.03
CA ALA A 25 6.61 -13.03 -20.49
C ALA A 25 5.72 -14.23 -20.09
N HIS A 26 5.84 -15.38 -20.75
CA HIS A 26 5.08 -16.57 -20.38
C HIS A 26 5.65 -17.25 -19.14
N ASP A 27 6.98 -17.27 -18.98
CA ASP A 27 7.62 -17.69 -17.73
C ASP A 27 7.16 -16.82 -16.56
N LEU A 28 7.11 -15.50 -16.76
CA LEU A 28 6.61 -14.58 -15.75
C LEU A 28 5.14 -14.84 -15.41
N GLU A 29 4.26 -15.00 -16.41
CA GLU A 29 2.84 -15.29 -16.18
C GLU A 29 2.62 -16.61 -15.42
N ARG A 30 3.36 -17.66 -15.78
CA ARG A 30 3.33 -18.94 -15.05
C ARG A 30 3.80 -18.77 -13.61
N HIS A 31 4.88 -18.01 -13.39
CA HIS A 31 5.42 -17.71 -12.07
C HIS A 31 4.40 -16.96 -11.21
N LEU A 32 3.80 -15.89 -11.75
CA LEU A 32 2.75 -15.13 -11.07
C LEU A 32 1.55 -16.01 -10.71
N THR A 33 1.14 -16.91 -11.61
CA THR A 33 0.03 -17.84 -11.35
C THR A 33 0.35 -18.80 -10.21
N ALA A 34 1.58 -19.33 -10.16
CA ALA A 34 2.01 -20.18 -9.06
C ALA A 34 2.02 -19.43 -7.71
N ILE A 35 2.52 -18.19 -7.69
CA ILE A 35 2.52 -17.35 -6.50
C ILE A 35 1.09 -17.02 -6.06
N GLN A 36 0.20 -16.67 -6.99
CA GLN A 36 -1.22 -16.42 -6.70
C GLN A 36 -1.90 -17.62 -6.04
N GLN A 37 -1.68 -18.83 -6.55
CA GLN A 37 -2.20 -20.07 -5.96
C GLN A 37 -1.64 -20.32 -4.56
N LYS A 38 -0.35 -20.03 -4.34
CA LYS A 38 0.29 -20.17 -3.03
C LYS A 38 -0.28 -19.18 -2.02
N LEU A 39 -0.41 -17.91 -2.40
CA LEU A 39 -1.04 -16.86 -1.58
C LEU A 39 -2.48 -17.24 -1.20
N ALA A 40 -3.28 -17.73 -2.16
CA ALA A 40 -4.66 -18.17 -1.91
C ALA A 40 -4.74 -19.41 -1.00
N LYS A 41 -3.74 -20.29 -1.04
CA LYS A 41 -3.70 -21.49 -0.20
C LYS A 41 -3.21 -21.21 1.21
N GLN A 42 -2.26 -20.29 1.37
CA GLN A 42 -1.56 -20.05 2.64
C GLN A 42 -2.14 -18.89 3.45
N GLY A 43 -2.68 -17.87 2.77
CA GLY A 43 -3.27 -16.71 3.43
C GLY A 43 -4.53 -17.09 4.20
N ARG A 44 -4.77 -16.45 5.35
CA ARG A 44 -6.00 -16.71 6.13
C ARG A 44 -7.25 -16.19 5.41
N ILE A 45 -7.10 -15.07 4.69
CA ILE A 45 -8.17 -14.42 3.97
C ILE A 45 -7.90 -14.48 2.46
N ASN A 46 -8.88 -14.96 1.72
CA ASN A 46 -8.88 -14.93 0.26
C ASN A 46 -9.24 -13.53 -0.23
N TYR A 47 -8.27 -12.62 -0.18
CA TYR A 47 -8.48 -11.26 -0.65
C TYR A 47 -8.70 -11.21 -2.17
N ARG A 48 -9.72 -10.46 -2.61
CA ARG A 48 -9.99 -10.22 -4.05
C ARG A 48 -8.78 -9.60 -4.77
N CYS A 49 -7.93 -8.84 -4.07
CA CYS A 49 -6.72 -8.28 -4.65
C CYS A 49 -5.72 -9.37 -5.07
N ILE A 50 -5.62 -10.47 -4.31
CA ILE A 50 -4.76 -11.62 -4.64
C ILE A 50 -5.33 -12.36 -5.85
N GLN A 51 -6.63 -12.63 -5.85
CA GLN A 51 -7.32 -13.29 -6.96
C GLN A 51 -7.11 -12.55 -8.29
N ARG A 52 -7.01 -11.23 -8.26
CA ARG A 52 -6.81 -10.36 -9.42
C ARG A 52 -5.38 -9.93 -9.66
N PHE A 53 -4.41 -10.67 -9.11
CA PHE A 53 -2.98 -10.41 -9.31
C PHE A 53 -2.51 -9.01 -8.89
N LYS A 54 -3.26 -8.25 -8.06
CA LYS A 54 -2.86 -6.89 -7.65
C LYS A 54 -1.55 -6.87 -6.88
N PHE A 55 -1.16 -7.98 -6.25
CA PHE A 55 0.15 -8.15 -5.63
C PHE A 55 1.31 -8.05 -6.63
N ALA A 56 1.06 -8.34 -7.91
CA ALA A 56 2.10 -8.37 -8.93
C ALA A 56 2.46 -6.98 -9.47
N PHE A 57 1.64 -5.96 -9.23
CA PHE A 57 1.79 -4.62 -9.80
C PHE A 57 2.22 -3.62 -8.73
N SER A 58 3.14 -2.73 -9.08
CA SER A 58 3.50 -1.59 -8.24
C SER A 58 2.43 -0.52 -8.36
N ARG A 59 1.52 -0.46 -7.40
CA ARG A 59 0.38 0.46 -7.38
C ARG A 59 0.74 1.83 -6.81
N ILE A 60 1.78 1.90 -6.00
CA ILE A 60 2.27 3.20 -5.50
C ILE A 60 2.84 4.03 -6.65
N TYR A 61 3.43 3.37 -7.65
CA TYR A 61 4.05 4.02 -8.81
C TYR A 61 3.07 4.86 -9.63
N GLU A 62 1.80 4.46 -9.67
CA GLU A 62 0.73 5.17 -10.40
C GLU A 62 0.14 6.36 -9.62
N ARG A 63 0.60 6.61 -8.39
CA ARG A 63 0.06 7.68 -7.53
C ARG A 63 0.76 9.01 -7.82
N PHE A 64 0.00 10.11 -7.76
CA PHE A 64 0.53 11.45 -8.04
C PHE A 64 1.75 11.81 -7.20
N PHE A 65 1.76 11.38 -5.93
CA PHE A 65 2.83 11.68 -4.97
C PHE A 65 4.10 10.84 -5.17
N TYR A 66 4.09 9.78 -6.01
CA TYR A 66 5.16 8.79 -6.01
C TYR A 66 6.56 9.39 -6.26
N LYS A 67 6.66 10.25 -7.27
CA LYS A 67 7.92 10.93 -7.61
C LYS A 67 8.40 11.86 -6.49
N ASP A 68 7.48 12.43 -5.73
CA ASP A 68 7.81 13.27 -4.58
C ASP A 68 8.37 12.44 -3.43
N LEU A 69 7.86 11.23 -3.21
CA LEU A 69 8.42 10.32 -2.19
C LEU A 69 9.84 9.90 -2.52
N ILE A 70 10.13 9.57 -3.79
CA ILE A 70 11.49 9.25 -4.23
C ILE A 70 12.43 10.45 -3.98
N ARG A 71 12.03 11.66 -4.41
CA ARG A 71 12.81 12.88 -4.19
C ARG A 71 13.00 13.21 -2.72
N LEU A 72 11.97 13.06 -1.90
CA LEU A 72 12.02 13.28 -0.45
C LEU A 72 13.02 12.33 0.21
N GLY A 73 12.95 11.04 -0.11
CA GLY A 73 13.90 10.05 0.38
C GLY A 73 15.35 10.40 0.04
N GLN A 74 15.62 10.67 -1.23
CA GLN A 74 16.96 11.06 -1.70
C GLN A 74 17.47 12.35 -1.04
N THR A 75 16.61 13.35 -0.88
CA THR A 75 16.97 14.63 -0.25
C THR A 75 17.32 14.44 1.22
N LEU A 76 16.51 13.68 1.96
CA LEU A 76 16.77 13.38 3.37
C LEU A 76 18.06 12.58 3.56
N GLU A 77 18.34 11.61 2.68
CA GLU A 77 19.61 10.86 2.70
C GLU A 77 20.82 11.77 2.45
N GLN A 78 20.74 12.70 1.47
CA GLN A 78 21.77 13.70 1.21
C GLN A 78 22.01 14.64 2.41
N GLN A 79 20.98 14.88 3.21
CA GLN A 79 21.06 15.64 4.46
C GLN A 79 21.52 14.80 5.66
N HIS A 80 22.05 13.59 5.42
CA HIS A 80 22.50 12.65 6.44
C HIS A 80 21.40 12.21 7.42
N GLN A 81 20.13 12.29 7.01
CA GLN A 81 19.01 11.75 7.76
C GLN A 81 18.71 10.32 7.29
N LYS A 82 17.97 9.57 8.11
CA LYS A 82 17.43 8.26 7.73
C LYS A 82 15.96 8.40 7.32
N PRO A 83 15.65 8.43 6.01
CA PRO A 83 14.30 8.55 5.49
C PRO A 83 13.61 7.19 5.53
N TYR A 84 13.28 6.70 6.73
CA TYR A 84 12.58 5.42 6.83
C TYR A 84 11.20 5.54 6.17
N PHE A 85 10.92 4.63 5.24
CA PHE A 85 9.64 4.43 4.60
C PHE A 85 9.05 3.12 5.10
N LEU A 86 7.80 3.15 5.53
CA LEU A 86 7.08 1.99 6.03
C LEU A 86 5.82 1.74 5.21
N ASP A 87 5.74 0.59 4.53
CA ASP A 87 4.53 0.12 3.87
C ASP A 87 3.73 -0.79 4.81
N ILE A 88 2.53 -0.37 5.21
CA ILE A 88 1.65 -1.13 6.11
C ILE A 88 0.66 -1.94 5.28
N GLY A 89 0.67 -3.26 5.47
CA GLY A 89 -0.01 -4.22 4.60
C GLY A 89 0.72 -4.39 3.27
N CYS A 90 2.04 -4.60 3.33
CA CYS A 90 2.92 -4.62 2.17
C CYS A 90 2.69 -5.84 1.25
N CYS A 91 1.98 -6.86 1.72
CA CYS A 91 1.76 -8.13 1.02
C CYS A 91 3.10 -8.70 0.53
N THR A 92 3.27 -8.91 -0.78
CA THR A 92 4.51 -9.42 -1.39
C THR A 92 5.64 -8.39 -1.47
N GLY A 93 5.45 -7.15 -1.02
CA GLY A 93 6.47 -6.10 -1.01
C GLY A 93 6.81 -5.54 -2.40
N THR A 94 5.87 -5.61 -3.34
CA THR A 94 6.08 -5.20 -4.73
C THR A 94 6.34 -3.70 -4.88
N ASP A 95 5.55 -2.88 -4.19
CA ASP A 95 5.70 -1.42 -4.17
C ASP A 95 7.10 -1.00 -3.66
N LEU A 96 7.58 -1.65 -2.58
CA LEU A 96 8.91 -1.40 -2.01
C LEU A 96 10.04 -1.78 -2.97
N ARG A 97 9.92 -2.90 -3.70
CA ARG A 97 10.93 -3.30 -4.69
C ARG A 97 10.97 -2.37 -5.90
N LYS A 98 9.83 -1.81 -6.31
CA LYS A 98 9.82 -0.73 -7.30
C LYS A 98 10.55 0.50 -6.80
N MET A 99 10.34 0.89 -5.54
CA MET A 99 11.07 2.00 -4.93
C MET A 99 12.58 1.77 -4.86
N VAL A 100 13.04 0.53 -4.63
CA VAL A 100 14.48 0.18 -4.70
C VAL A 100 15.04 0.49 -6.09
N LEU A 101 14.38 0.02 -7.15
CA LEU A 101 14.84 0.24 -8.53
C LEU A 101 14.83 1.72 -8.92
N ASP A 102 13.84 2.47 -8.43
CA ASP A 102 13.70 3.90 -8.72
C ASP A 102 14.61 4.79 -7.84
N GLY A 103 15.47 4.17 -7.02
CA GLY A 103 16.53 4.86 -6.30
C GLY A 103 16.08 5.49 -4.97
N TYR A 104 15.05 4.96 -4.32
CA TYR A 104 14.83 5.26 -2.90
C TYR A 104 15.97 4.65 -2.06
N PRO A 105 16.41 5.30 -0.97
CA PRO A 105 17.43 4.77 -0.06
C PRO A 105 17.11 3.34 0.41
N ARG A 106 17.82 2.37 -0.18
CA ARG A 106 17.50 0.94 -0.12
C ARG A 106 17.42 0.37 1.29
N ASP A 107 18.30 0.82 2.19
CA ASP A 107 18.36 0.33 3.58
C ASP A 107 17.35 1.05 4.51
N CYS A 108 16.51 1.92 3.94
CA CYS A 108 15.48 2.66 4.68
C CYS A 108 14.06 2.20 4.35
N LEU A 109 13.90 1.12 3.58
CA LEU A 109 12.59 0.56 3.23
C LEU A 109 12.19 -0.54 4.22
N ILE A 110 10.99 -0.40 4.78
CA ILE A 110 10.39 -1.35 5.72
C ILE A 110 9.03 -1.78 5.18
N GLY A 111 8.81 -3.10 5.11
CA GLY A 111 7.50 -3.67 4.83
C GLY A 111 6.91 -4.32 6.07
N MET A 112 5.66 -4.02 6.39
CA MET A 112 4.93 -4.65 7.48
C MET A 112 3.69 -5.35 6.93
N ASP A 113 3.48 -6.59 7.34
CA ASP A 113 2.24 -7.31 7.10
C ASP A 113 1.88 -8.18 8.31
N ILE A 114 0.60 -8.47 8.51
CA ILE A 114 0.14 -9.32 9.62
C ILE A 114 0.37 -10.81 9.34
N GLU A 115 0.65 -11.19 8.08
CA GLU A 115 0.88 -12.58 7.68
C GLU A 115 2.28 -12.81 7.08
N GLN A 116 3.08 -13.65 7.74
CA GLN A 116 4.39 -14.08 7.25
C GLN A 116 4.34 -14.67 5.84
N CYS A 117 3.28 -15.43 5.51
CA CYS A 117 3.20 -16.12 4.22
C CYS A 117 3.21 -15.16 3.02
N TYR A 118 2.73 -13.93 3.18
CA TYR A 118 2.73 -12.94 2.11
C TYR A 118 4.15 -12.43 1.84
N ILE A 119 4.94 -12.22 2.90
CA ILE A 119 6.35 -11.84 2.81
C ILE A 119 7.16 -12.98 2.16
N ASP A 120 6.94 -14.22 2.59
CA ASP A 120 7.63 -15.39 2.04
C ASP A 120 7.31 -15.57 0.54
N CYS A 121 6.04 -15.41 0.16
CA CYS A 121 5.64 -15.38 -1.25
C CYS A 121 6.28 -14.21 -2.00
N GLY A 122 6.51 -13.08 -1.35
CA GLY A 122 7.26 -11.95 -1.91
C GLY A 122 8.69 -12.33 -2.26
N TYR A 123 9.41 -13.00 -1.36
CA TYR A 123 10.76 -13.48 -1.64
C TYR A 123 10.79 -14.43 -2.85
N GLU A 124 9.86 -15.39 -2.90
CA GLU A 124 9.76 -16.31 -4.05
C GLU A 124 9.36 -15.62 -5.35
N LEU A 125 8.44 -14.66 -5.28
CA LEU A 125 7.99 -13.86 -6.41
C LEU A 125 9.17 -13.13 -7.06
N PHE A 126 10.00 -12.49 -6.25
CA PHE A 126 11.10 -11.66 -6.70
C PHE A 126 12.46 -12.37 -6.78
N LYS A 127 12.50 -13.66 -6.47
CA LYS A 127 13.70 -14.50 -6.50
C LYS A 127 14.84 -13.92 -5.66
N ASP A 128 14.48 -13.28 -4.56
CA ASP A 128 15.39 -12.77 -3.54
C ASP A 128 15.10 -13.46 -2.20
N ASP A 129 15.89 -13.12 -1.18
CA ASP A 129 15.80 -13.71 0.15
C ASP A 129 16.34 -12.71 1.19
N PRO A 130 16.24 -12.97 2.51
CA PRO A 130 16.71 -12.03 3.53
C PRO A 130 18.19 -11.63 3.46
N SER A 131 19.04 -12.37 2.75
CA SER A 131 20.45 -12.04 2.53
C SER A 131 20.70 -11.16 1.31
N THR A 132 19.79 -11.17 0.34
CA THR A 132 19.92 -10.46 -0.94
C THR A 132 18.97 -9.27 -1.08
N CYS A 133 17.81 -9.32 -0.41
CA CYS A 133 16.82 -8.27 -0.40
C CYS A 133 17.24 -7.12 0.56
N PRO A 134 17.30 -5.86 0.10
CA PRO A 134 17.66 -4.74 0.97
C PRO A 134 16.52 -4.29 1.90
N ILE A 135 15.29 -4.73 1.63
CA ILE A 135 14.09 -4.30 2.35
C ILE A 135 14.00 -5.07 3.66
N ARG A 136 13.74 -4.36 4.75
CA ARG A 136 13.44 -4.99 6.04
C ARG A 136 11.95 -5.34 6.11
N PHE A 137 11.62 -6.62 6.14
CA PHE A 137 10.24 -7.06 6.38
C PHE A 137 10.02 -7.44 7.84
N ILE A 138 8.86 -7.09 8.38
CA ILE A 138 8.42 -7.44 9.74
C ILE A 138 6.99 -7.98 9.71
N VAL A 139 6.71 -8.94 10.58
CA VAL A 139 5.35 -9.42 10.84
C VAL A 139 4.82 -8.76 12.09
N ASP A 140 3.87 -7.85 11.92
CA ASP A 140 3.32 -7.07 13.03
C ASP A 140 1.94 -6.51 12.67
N ASP A 141 1.18 -6.10 13.69
CA ASP A 141 -0.15 -5.51 13.55
C ASP A 141 -0.19 -4.13 14.20
N LEU A 142 -0.36 -3.08 13.38
CA LEU A 142 -0.45 -1.69 13.84
C LEU A 142 -1.49 -1.51 14.96
N PHE A 143 -2.62 -2.23 14.93
CA PHE A 143 -3.66 -2.14 15.95
C PHE A 143 -3.21 -2.64 17.33
N THR A 144 -2.11 -3.40 17.39
CA THR A 144 -1.52 -3.92 18.63
C THR A 144 -0.27 -3.15 19.07
N PHE A 145 0.19 -2.14 18.30
CA PHE A 145 1.37 -1.36 18.66
C PHE A 145 1.20 -0.65 20.00
N GLU A 146 2.30 -0.53 20.72
CA GLU A 146 2.44 0.34 21.88
C GLU A 146 3.34 1.53 21.53
N LYS A 147 3.19 2.65 22.24
CA LYS A 147 4.04 3.85 22.02
C LYS A 147 5.53 3.63 22.34
N THR A 148 5.86 2.51 22.97
CA THR A 148 7.21 2.03 23.25
C THR A 148 7.84 1.28 22.07
N HIS A 149 7.08 1.03 21.00
CA HIS A 149 7.56 0.29 19.84
C HIS A 149 8.74 1.01 19.16
N VAL A 150 9.73 0.25 18.68
CA VAL A 150 11.00 0.80 18.16
C VAL A 150 10.83 1.69 16.92
N LEU A 151 9.70 1.55 16.20
CA LEU A 151 9.39 2.36 15.04
C LEU A 151 8.75 3.71 15.39
N CYS A 152 8.27 3.89 16.62
CA CYS A 152 7.59 5.12 17.02
C CYS A 152 8.52 6.35 16.91
N ASN A 153 8.01 7.43 16.32
CA ASN A 153 8.76 8.67 16.02
C ASN A 153 10.04 8.46 15.18
N THR A 154 10.11 7.40 14.35
CA THR A 154 11.30 7.11 13.51
C THR A 154 11.02 7.11 12.01
N ILE A 155 9.75 7.11 11.60
CA ILE A 155 9.35 6.96 10.21
C ILE A 155 9.18 8.33 9.56
N SER A 156 9.77 8.52 8.38
CA SER A 156 9.61 9.73 7.58
C SER A 156 8.38 9.63 6.67
N ILE A 157 8.09 8.44 6.16
CA ILE A 157 6.97 8.19 5.25
C ILE A 157 6.24 6.92 5.68
N VAL A 158 4.97 7.03 6.05
CA VAL A 158 4.08 5.87 6.24
C VAL A 158 3.20 5.76 5.03
N HIS A 159 3.18 4.58 4.41
CA HIS A 159 2.33 4.26 3.27
C HIS A 159 1.26 3.23 3.65
N ALA A 160 0.02 3.49 3.22
CA ALA A 160 -1.14 2.65 3.42
C ALA A 160 -1.94 2.54 2.10
N GLY A 161 -1.44 1.75 1.14
CA GLY A 161 -1.96 1.78 -0.23
C GLY A 161 -3.33 1.12 -0.45
N SER A 162 -3.67 0.08 0.31
CA SER A 162 -4.92 -0.68 0.13
C SER A 162 -5.41 -1.37 1.41
N VAL A 163 -5.15 -0.77 2.56
CA VAL A 163 -5.57 -1.33 3.86
C VAL A 163 -6.83 -0.66 4.40
N LEU A 164 -6.95 0.66 4.27
CA LEU A 164 -8.04 1.44 4.87
C LEU A 164 -9.45 1.00 4.44
N HIS A 165 -9.61 0.47 3.23
CA HIS A 165 -10.92 0.04 2.74
C HIS A 165 -11.42 -1.30 3.31
N LEU A 166 -10.59 -1.98 4.09
CA LEU A 166 -10.89 -3.21 4.83
C LEU A 166 -11.54 -2.92 6.19
N PHE A 167 -11.43 -1.69 6.67
CA PHE A 167 -11.79 -1.27 8.00
C PHE A 167 -13.15 -0.58 8.05
N ASP A 168 -13.82 -0.68 9.20
CA ASP A 168 -14.94 0.19 9.53
C ASP A 168 -14.46 1.60 9.94
N LEU A 169 -15.39 2.52 10.20
CA LEU A 169 -15.09 3.90 10.58
C LEU A 169 -14.18 3.98 11.82
N GLY A 170 -14.49 3.21 12.86
CA GLY A 170 -13.71 3.24 14.12
C GLY A 170 -12.30 2.73 13.90
N GLN A 171 -12.16 1.65 13.13
CA GLN A 171 -10.86 1.09 12.75
C GLN A 171 -10.06 2.03 11.84
N ILE A 172 -10.69 2.77 10.92
CA ILE A 172 -10.02 3.79 10.09
C ILE A 172 -9.43 4.90 10.98
N VAL A 173 -10.24 5.47 11.88
CA VAL A 173 -9.79 6.51 12.82
C VAL A 173 -8.64 5.98 13.67
N GLN A 174 -8.79 4.77 14.24
CA GLN A 174 -7.74 4.15 15.05
C GLN A 174 -6.46 3.87 14.25
N PHE A 175 -6.57 3.45 12.99
CA PHE A 175 -5.42 3.22 12.12
C PHE A 175 -4.66 4.52 11.87
N ILE A 176 -5.37 5.59 11.49
CA ILE A 176 -4.76 6.91 11.24
C ILE A 176 -4.10 7.43 12.52
N HIS A 177 -4.81 7.37 13.65
CA HIS A 177 -4.27 7.76 14.96
C HIS A 177 -2.97 7.02 15.28
N ARG A 178 -2.93 5.71 15.11
CA ARG A 178 -1.73 4.89 15.38
C ARG A 178 -0.61 5.15 14.38
N ALA A 179 -0.93 5.48 13.13
CA ALA A 179 0.07 5.89 12.14
C ALA A 179 0.81 7.17 12.59
N THR A 180 0.15 8.09 13.31
CA THR A 180 0.82 9.26 13.89
C THR A 180 1.92 8.89 14.87
N TRP A 181 1.79 7.78 15.61
CA TRP A 181 2.80 7.35 16.58
C TRP A 181 4.12 6.95 15.92
N LEU A 182 4.09 6.59 14.63
CA LEU A 182 5.25 6.16 13.86
C LEU A 182 6.03 7.34 13.27
N LEU A 183 5.30 8.40 12.89
CA LEU A 183 5.81 9.51 12.13
C LEU A 183 6.68 10.43 12.99
N LYS A 184 7.81 10.86 12.43
CA LYS A 184 8.53 12.04 12.93
C LYS A 184 7.68 13.30 12.68
N PRO A 185 7.85 14.39 13.44
CA PRO A 185 7.33 15.69 13.05
C PRO A 185 7.78 16.06 11.63
N GLY A 186 6.84 16.50 10.79
CA GLY A 186 7.06 16.76 9.36
C GLY A 186 7.12 15.51 8.48
N GLY A 187 6.97 14.31 9.04
CA GLY A 187 6.78 13.08 8.27
C GLY A 187 5.45 13.06 7.54
N VAL A 188 5.24 12.11 6.63
CA VAL A 188 4.05 12.10 5.77
C VAL A 188 3.32 10.76 5.83
N LEU A 189 1.99 10.84 5.90
CA LEU A 189 1.10 9.72 5.66
C LEU A 189 0.59 9.79 4.23
N VAL A 190 0.78 8.72 3.48
CA VAL A 190 0.37 8.61 2.07
C VAL A 190 -0.35 7.30 1.85
N GLY A 191 -1.22 7.23 0.85
CA GLY A 191 -1.87 5.97 0.56
C GLY A 191 -3.07 6.05 -0.37
N GLY A 192 -3.88 4.99 -0.28
CA GLY A 192 -5.07 4.80 -1.08
C GLY A 192 -6.27 4.39 -0.23
N HIS A 193 -7.42 5.01 -0.47
CA HIS A 193 -8.68 4.65 0.17
C HIS A 193 -9.83 4.57 -0.83
N VAL A 194 -10.92 3.89 -0.46
CA VAL A 194 -12.17 3.87 -1.21
C VAL A 194 -13.16 4.74 -0.48
N CYS A 195 -13.49 5.89 -1.06
CA CYS A 195 -14.47 6.82 -0.53
C CYS A 195 -15.70 6.87 -1.45
N ALA A 196 -16.71 7.64 -1.06
CA ALA A 196 -17.91 7.92 -1.83
C ALA A 196 -18.16 9.44 -1.95
N ASP A 197 -19.09 9.80 -2.83
CA ASP A 197 -19.61 11.17 -2.97
C ASP A 197 -20.37 11.63 -1.71
N ARG A 198 -20.95 10.69 -0.96
CA ARG A 198 -21.56 10.90 0.35
C ARG A 198 -21.31 9.72 1.27
N SER A 199 -21.29 9.98 2.58
CA SER A 199 -21.21 8.92 3.57
C SER A 199 -22.48 8.11 3.57
N THR A 200 -22.35 6.80 3.46
CA THR A 200 -23.51 5.91 3.31
C THR A 200 -23.20 4.50 3.79
N GLN A 201 -24.25 3.77 4.15
CA GLN A 201 -24.18 2.34 4.45
C GLN A 201 -24.78 1.56 3.30
N TYR A 202 -24.05 0.58 2.81
CA TYR A 202 -24.45 -0.25 1.69
C TYR A 202 -24.42 -1.72 2.09
N PHE A 203 -25.56 -2.39 1.99
CA PHE A 203 -25.64 -3.81 2.27
C PHE A 203 -25.15 -4.60 1.07
N ARG A 204 -24.06 -5.35 1.24
CA ARG A 204 -23.52 -6.23 0.20
C ARG A 204 -24.22 -7.58 0.27
N GLN A 205 -24.97 -7.96 -0.76
CA GLN A 205 -25.62 -9.27 -0.81
C GLN A 205 -24.59 -10.40 -0.82
N ALA A 206 -23.50 -10.25 -1.56
CA ALA A 206 -22.47 -11.28 -1.69
C ALA A 206 -21.85 -11.72 -0.35
N THR A 207 -21.66 -10.79 0.59
CA THR A 207 -21.06 -11.04 1.91
C THR A 207 -22.08 -10.99 3.06
N LYS A 208 -23.34 -10.67 2.76
CA LYS A 208 -24.42 -10.46 3.74
C LYS A 208 -24.01 -9.51 4.87
N SER A 209 -23.31 -8.44 4.53
CA SER A 209 -22.72 -7.51 5.50
C SER A 209 -22.98 -6.05 5.11
N LEU A 210 -23.21 -5.21 6.11
CA LEU A 210 -23.28 -3.77 5.92
C LEU A 210 -21.88 -3.18 5.80
N LYS A 211 -21.61 -2.45 4.71
CA LYS A 211 -20.35 -1.73 4.53
C LYS A 211 -20.59 -0.23 4.62
N TYR A 212 -19.80 0.46 5.43
CA TYR A 212 -19.72 1.91 5.42
C TYR A 212 -18.83 2.39 4.27
N TYR A 213 -19.33 3.34 3.48
CA TYR A 213 -18.55 4.12 2.53
C TYR A 213 -18.48 5.54 3.06
N MET A 214 -17.27 6.03 3.28
CA MET A 214 -17.00 7.36 3.84
C MET A 214 -16.95 8.41 2.73
N ALA A 215 -17.50 9.60 2.97
CA ALA A 215 -17.30 10.74 2.08
C ALA A 215 -15.83 11.18 2.03
N VAL A 216 -15.37 11.67 0.87
CA VAL A 216 -13.99 12.19 0.73
C VAL A 216 -13.71 13.31 1.74
N ASP A 217 -14.66 14.22 1.96
CA ASP A 217 -14.51 15.33 2.91
C ASP A 217 -14.46 14.85 4.38
N GLU A 218 -15.20 13.80 4.72
CA GLU A 218 -15.14 13.19 6.06
C GLU A 218 -13.76 12.57 6.30
N PHE A 219 -13.22 11.85 5.30
CA PHE A 219 -11.87 11.30 5.38
C PHE A 219 -10.81 12.40 5.57
N LYS A 220 -10.93 13.51 4.82
CA LYS A 220 -10.05 14.68 4.98
C LYS A 220 -10.16 15.30 6.37
N GLN A 221 -11.37 15.38 6.93
CA GLN A 221 -11.59 15.93 8.25
C GLN A 221 -10.96 15.08 9.36
N ILE A 222 -10.98 13.75 9.23
CA ILE A 222 -10.30 12.83 10.16
C ILE A 222 -8.78 13.08 10.14
N LEU A 223 -8.18 13.22 8.95
CA LEU A 223 -6.76 13.55 8.83
C LEU A 223 -6.43 14.88 9.53
N ILE A 224 -7.25 15.92 9.33
CA ILE A 224 -7.07 17.22 10.00
C ILE A 224 -7.13 17.06 11.53
N GLN A 225 -8.08 16.28 12.05
CA GLN A 225 -8.25 16.06 13.49
C GLN A 225 -7.06 15.33 14.12
N GLU A 226 -6.38 14.46 13.36
CA GLU A 226 -5.19 13.72 13.80
C GLU A 226 -3.88 14.53 13.62
N GLY A 227 -3.98 15.82 13.31
CA GLY A 227 -2.83 16.73 13.22
C GLY A 227 -2.11 16.70 11.87
N PHE A 228 -2.79 16.29 10.80
CA PHE A 228 -2.24 16.39 9.46
C PHE A 228 -2.57 17.75 8.80
N THR A 229 -1.58 18.32 8.11
CA THR A 229 -1.65 19.53 7.29
C THR A 229 -1.26 19.23 5.83
N ASP A 230 -1.34 20.24 4.96
CA ASP A 230 -0.91 20.15 3.56
C ASP A 230 -1.48 18.93 2.84
N ILE A 231 -2.79 18.71 3.05
CA ILE A 231 -3.48 17.50 2.60
C ILE A 231 -3.88 17.65 1.13
N GLU A 232 -3.28 16.82 0.29
CA GLU A 232 -3.58 16.67 -1.13
C GLU A 232 -4.32 15.36 -1.38
N MET A 233 -5.35 15.40 -2.22
CA MET A 233 -6.12 14.23 -2.60
C MET A 233 -6.46 14.26 -4.09
N GLU A 234 -6.25 13.14 -4.77
CA GLU A 234 -6.76 12.89 -6.12
C GLU A 234 -7.79 11.79 -6.09
N THR A 235 -8.90 11.99 -6.81
CA THR A 235 -9.97 11.01 -6.92
C THR A 235 -10.04 10.44 -8.33
N GLN A 236 -10.24 9.13 -8.41
CA GLN A 236 -10.52 8.43 -9.66
C GLN A 236 -11.82 7.66 -9.48
N PRO A 237 -12.77 7.75 -10.42
CA PRO A 237 -14.00 6.97 -10.35
C PRO A 237 -13.69 5.49 -10.18
N ARG A 238 -14.29 4.86 -9.16
CA ARG A 238 -14.22 3.42 -9.02
C ARG A 238 -15.27 2.81 -9.95
N MET A 239 -14.82 2.42 -11.13
CA MET A 239 -15.63 1.68 -12.10
C MET A 239 -16.32 0.49 -11.41
N ALA A 240 -17.61 0.32 -11.67
CA ALA A 240 -18.33 -0.87 -11.24
C ALA A 240 -17.68 -2.09 -11.90
N GLU A 241 -17.34 -3.08 -11.09
CA GLU A 241 -16.82 -4.36 -11.57
C GLU A 241 -17.99 -5.28 -11.89
N GLU A 242 -17.78 -6.34 -12.69
CA GLU A 242 -18.88 -7.25 -13.14
C GLU A 242 -19.70 -7.85 -11.98
N ASP A 243 -19.08 -8.03 -10.82
CA ASP A 243 -19.72 -8.53 -9.60
C ASP A 243 -20.19 -7.42 -8.62
N ASP A 244 -19.99 -6.15 -8.95
CA ASP A 244 -20.44 -5.05 -8.11
C ASP A 244 -21.95 -4.83 -8.31
N GLU A 245 -22.70 -5.02 -7.23
CA GLU A 245 -24.13 -4.72 -7.17
C GLU A 245 -24.40 -3.23 -7.49
N GLU A 246 -25.60 -2.93 -8.01
CA GLU A 246 -26.00 -1.56 -8.34
C GLU A 246 -25.98 -0.69 -7.06
N ARG A 247 -25.39 0.51 -7.16
CA ARG A 247 -25.20 1.45 -6.06
C ARG A 247 -25.91 2.75 -6.39
N ASP A 248 -26.56 3.34 -5.40
CA ASP A 248 -27.22 4.66 -5.49
C ASP A 248 -26.23 5.83 -5.24
N PHE A 249 -24.93 5.54 -5.13
CA PHE A 249 -23.86 6.48 -4.84
C PHE A 249 -22.63 6.21 -5.71
N THR A 250 -21.82 7.25 -5.92
CA THR A 250 -20.56 7.12 -6.66
C THR A 250 -19.43 6.79 -5.70
N ALA A 251 -18.67 5.73 -5.98
CA ALA A 251 -17.46 5.40 -5.24
C ALA A 251 -16.21 5.88 -5.99
N PHE A 252 -15.17 6.25 -5.25
CA PHE A 252 -13.89 6.73 -5.77
C PHE A 252 -12.74 5.95 -5.17
N TRP A 253 -11.69 5.75 -5.96
CA TRP A 253 -10.35 5.54 -5.43
C TRP A 253 -9.75 6.90 -5.12
N VAL A 254 -9.42 7.13 -3.85
CA VAL A 254 -8.73 8.32 -3.38
C VAL A 254 -7.26 7.97 -3.19
N SER A 255 -6.37 8.70 -3.86
CA SER A 255 -4.95 8.78 -3.50
C SER A 255 -4.78 9.99 -2.61
N PHE A 256 -4.01 9.90 -1.52
CA PHE A 256 -3.81 11.04 -0.62
C PHE A 256 -2.37 11.18 -0.16
N TYR A 257 -2.00 12.43 0.14
CA TYR A 257 -0.74 12.83 0.75
C TYR A 257 -1.05 13.82 1.88
N ALA A 258 -0.49 13.59 3.07
CA ALA A 258 -0.80 14.37 4.26
C ALA A 258 0.46 14.53 5.13
N VAL A 259 0.83 15.77 5.46
CA VAL A 259 2.01 16.08 6.28
C VAL A 259 1.63 16.06 7.74
N TYR A 260 2.37 15.34 8.57
CA TYR A 260 2.15 15.27 10.00
C TYR A 260 2.77 16.48 10.71
N SER A 261 1.92 17.36 11.22
CA SER A 261 2.28 18.60 11.89
C SER A 261 1.69 18.61 13.31
N PRO A 262 2.26 17.82 14.23
CA PRO A 262 1.76 17.71 15.60
C PRO A 262 1.75 19.08 16.28
N THR A 263 0.62 19.42 16.92
CA THR A 263 0.42 20.73 17.58
C THR A 263 1.18 20.88 18.89
N ASP A 264 1.64 19.78 19.49
CA ASP A 264 2.32 19.76 20.79
C ASP A 264 3.72 19.16 20.66
N TYR A 265 4.73 20.01 20.44
CA TYR A 265 6.15 19.70 20.65
C TYR A 265 6.84 20.85 21.36
#